data_AF-V9MXM0-F1
#
_entry.id   AF-V9MXM0-F1
#
_cell.length_a   1.000
_cell.length_b   1.000
_cell.length_c   1.000
_cell.angle_alpha   90.00
_cell.angle_beta   90.00
_cell.angle_gamma   90.00
#
_symmetry.space_group_name_H-M   'P 1'
#
loop_
_entity.id
_entity.type
_entity.pdbx_description
1 polymer ?
#
loop_
_entity_poly.entity_id
_entity_poly.type
_entity_poly.pdbx_seq_one_letter_code
_entity_poly.pdbx_strand_id
1 'polypeptide(L)'
;MEYLIAAQDVLVAAAADLEGIGSALAAANRAAEAPTTGLLAAGADEVSAAIASLFSGNAQAYQALSAQAAAFHQQFVRALSSAAGSYAAAEAANASPMQAVLDVVNGPTQLLLGRPLIGDGANGGPGQNGGDGGLLYGNGGNGGSSSTPGQPGGRGGAAGLIGNGGAGGAGGPGANGGAGGNGGWLYGNGGLGGNGGAATQIGGNGGNGGHGGNAGLWGNGGAGGAGAAGAAGANGQNPVSHQVTHATDGADGTTGPDGNGTDAGSGSNAVNPGVGGGAGGIGGDGTNLGQTDVSGGLGGAGGNGGAGGGGGTGFNPGAPGDPGTQGATGANGQHGLNG
;
A
#
# COMPACT_ATOMS: atom_id res chain seq x y z
N MET A 1 29.30 34.50 -3.90
CA MET A 1 28.27 34.81 -4.91
C MET A 1 26.94 34.54 -4.24
N GLU A 2 26.25 35.58 -3.79
CA GLU A 2 24.86 35.43 -3.32
C GLU A 2 23.99 35.25 -4.55
N TYR A 3 23.34 34.10 -4.67
CA TYR A 3 22.29 33.90 -5.67
C TYR A 3 21.05 34.63 -5.17
N LEU A 4 20.68 35.71 -5.86
CA LEU A 4 19.40 36.37 -5.67
C LEU A 4 18.33 35.45 -6.28
N ILE A 5 17.66 34.65 -5.46
CA ILE A 5 16.49 33.89 -5.90
C ILE A 5 15.31 34.85 -5.80
N ALA A 6 14.81 35.33 -6.94
CA ALA A 6 13.54 36.04 -6.96
C ALA A 6 12.44 35.02 -6.65
N ALA A 7 11.92 35.03 -5.43
CA ALA A 7 10.75 34.24 -5.06
C ALA A 7 9.50 34.88 -5.68
N GLN A 8 9.37 34.77 -7.01
CA GLN A 8 8.30 35.38 -7.79
C GLN A 8 6.92 34.98 -7.26
N ASP A 9 6.75 33.72 -6.90
CA ASP A 9 5.52 33.19 -6.31
C ASP A 9 5.17 33.92 -4.99
N VAL A 10 6.18 34.23 -4.17
CA VAL A 10 6.01 34.99 -2.92
C VAL A 10 5.61 36.43 -3.19
N LEU A 11 6.16 37.08 -4.23
CA LEU A 11 5.80 38.45 -4.59
C LEU A 11 4.37 38.55 -5.15
N VAL A 12 3.95 37.57 -5.94
CA VAL A 12 2.58 37.50 -6.47
C VAL A 12 1.58 37.22 -5.35
N ALA A 13 1.88 36.28 -4.47
CA ALA A 13 1.06 36.00 -3.29
C ALA A 13 0.95 37.23 -2.38
N ALA A 14 2.07 37.90 -2.08
CA ALA A 14 2.08 39.11 -1.26
C ALA A 14 1.27 40.25 -1.89
N ALA A 15 1.32 40.43 -3.21
CA ALA A 15 0.51 41.42 -3.90
C ALA A 15 -1.00 41.14 -3.77
N ALA A 16 -1.41 39.86 -3.88
CA ALA A 16 -2.80 39.44 -3.69
C ALA A 16 -3.26 39.64 -2.23
N ASP A 17 -2.43 39.31 -1.25
CA ASP A 17 -2.72 39.53 0.16
C ASP A 17 -2.89 41.02 0.48
N LEU A 18 -2.00 41.87 -0.07
CA LEU A 18 -2.10 43.32 0.08
C LEU A 18 -3.38 43.88 -0.58
N GLU A 19 -3.80 43.35 -1.72
CA GLU A 19 -5.08 43.72 -2.33
C GLU A 19 -6.26 43.37 -1.41
N GLY A 20 -6.23 42.18 -0.79
CA GLY A 20 -7.18 41.76 0.23
C GLY A 20 -7.24 42.71 1.44
N ILE A 21 -6.07 43.09 1.99
CA ILE A 21 -5.96 44.05 3.10
C ILE A 21 -6.54 45.41 2.71
N GLY A 22 -6.20 45.91 1.51
CA GLY A 22 -6.68 47.19 1.01
C GLY A 22 -8.21 47.20 0.87
N SER A 23 -8.79 46.11 0.36
CA SER A 23 -10.25 45.93 0.26
C SER A 23 -10.92 45.90 1.64
N ALA A 24 -10.39 45.13 2.58
CA ALA A 24 -10.92 45.05 3.94
C ALA A 24 -10.88 46.41 4.66
N LEU A 25 -9.77 47.14 4.52
CA LEU A 25 -9.61 48.47 5.10
C LEU A 25 -10.59 49.48 4.48
N ALA A 26 -10.76 49.46 3.17
CA ALA A 26 -11.72 50.33 2.49
C ALA A 26 -13.18 50.03 2.91
N ALA A 27 -13.52 48.76 3.11
CA ALA A 27 -14.82 48.34 3.62
C ALA A 27 -15.06 48.81 5.06
N ALA A 28 -14.06 48.64 5.94
CA ALA A 28 -14.12 49.10 7.32
C ALA A 28 -14.28 50.62 7.42
N ASN A 29 -13.51 51.39 6.63
CA ASN A 29 -13.58 52.85 6.61
C ASN A 29 -14.95 53.36 6.16
N ARG A 30 -15.55 52.72 5.13
CA ARG A 30 -16.93 53.04 4.72
C ARG A 30 -17.97 52.70 5.79
N ALA A 31 -17.84 51.56 6.44
CA ALA A 31 -18.78 51.15 7.49
C ALA A 31 -18.75 52.11 8.69
N ALA A 32 -17.58 52.67 9.00
CA ALA A 32 -17.37 53.61 10.09
C ALA A 32 -17.75 55.07 9.74
N GLU A 33 -17.91 55.42 8.47
CA GLU A 33 -18.13 56.80 8.02
C GLU A 33 -19.38 57.43 8.65
N ALA A 34 -20.57 56.90 8.34
CA ALA A 34 -21.84 57.43 8.83
C ALA A 34 -21.95 57.54 10.37
N PRO A 35 -21.58 56.50 11.17
CA PRO A 35 -21.71 56.60 12.63
C PRO A 35 -20.70 57.55 13.28
N THR A 36 -19.59 57.90 12.61
CA THR A 36 -18.56 58.78 13.18
C THR A 36 -18.70 60.23 12.74
N THR A 37 -19.21 60.49 11.52
CA THR A 37 -19.45 61.85 11.02
C THR A 37 -20.83 62.39 11.40
N GLY A 38 -21.77 61.51 11.78
CA GLY A 38 -23.14 61.86 12.16
C GLY A 38 -23.36 61.94 13.67
N LEU A 39 -22.33 62.24 14.47
CA LEU A 39 -22.42 62.21 15.93
C LEU A 39 -23.40 63.27 16.44
N LEU A 40 -24.39 62.85 17.21
CA LEU A 40 -25.36 63.76 17.84
C LEU A 40 -24.86 64.25 19.19
N ALA A 41 -25.19 65.49 19.54
CA ALA A 41 -24.90 66.04 20.87
C ALA A 41 -25.66 65.26 21.95
N ALA A 42 -24.98 64.93 23.05
CA ALA A 42 -25.56 64.18 24.17
C ALA A 42 -26.60 64.99 24.98
N GLY A 43 -26.49 66.31 24.95
CA GLY A 43 -27.39 67.27 25.59
C GLY A 43 -27.62 68.50 24.71
N ALA A 44 -28.56 69.35 25.10
CA ALA A 44 -28.89 70.60 24.40
C ALA A 44 -27.93 71.76 24.70
N ASP A 45 -26.90 71.51 25.51
CA ASP A 45 -25.90 72.50 25.90
C ASP A 45 -24.80 72.69 24.84
N GLU A 46 -24.17 73.86 24.87
CA GLU A 46 -23.14 74.24 23.91
C GLU A 46 -21.88 73.37 24.00
N VAL A 47 -21.58 72.80 25.18
CA VAL A 47 -20.42 71.92 25.38
C VAL A 47 -20.64 70.58 24.67
N SER A 48 -21.81 69.97 24.83
CA SER A 48 -22.21 68.77 24.10
C SER A 48 -22.21 68.97 22.58
N ALA A 49 -22.71 70.11 22.11
CA ALA A 49 -22.68 70.46 20.68
C ALA A 49 -21.25 70.66 20.14
N ALA A 50 -20.39 71.33 20.90
CA ALA A 50 -18.99 71.53 20.54
C ALA A 50 -18.21 70.21 20.49
N ILE A 51 -18.44 69.30 21.44
CA ILE A 51 -17.81 67.97 21.46
C ILE A 51 -18.24 67.13 20.24
N ALA A 52 -19.54 67.09 19.93
CA ALA A 52 -20.05 66.37 18.76
C ALA A 52 -19.47 66.91 17.45
N SER A 53 -19.36 68.24 17.32
CA SER A 53 -18.72 68.91 16.18
C SER A 53 -17.24 68.57 16.05
N LEU A 54 -16.49 68.57 17.17
CA LEU A 54 -15.07 68.21 17.18
C LEU A 54 -14.83 66.78 16.69
N PHE A 55 -15.60 65.80 17.20
CA PHE A 55 -15.46 64.41 16.79
C PHE A 55 -15.89 64.19 15.33
N SER A 56 -16.97 64.84 14.88
CA SER A 56 -17.42 64.76 13.50
C SER A 56 -16.41 65.37 12.53
N GLY A 57 -15.77 66.48 12.90
CA GLY A 57 -14.68 67.10 12.14
C GLY A 57 -13.42 66.22 12.08
N ASN A 58 -13.07 65.55 13.18
CA ASN A 58 -11.96 64.59 13.20
C ASN A 58 -12.25 63.39 12.29
N ALA A 59 -13.47 62.85 12.35
CA ALA A 59 -13.90 61.75 11.48
C ALA A 59 -13.80 62.12 9.98
N GLN A 60 -14.21 63.32 9.59
CA GLN A 60 -14.07 63.81 8.22
C GLN A 60 -12.60 63.92 7.80
N ALA A 61 -11.72 64.44 8.66
CA ALA A 61 -10.29 64.50 8.40
C ALA A 61 -9.67 63.09 8.26
N TYR A 62 -10.11 62.14 9.09
CA TYR A 62 -9.69 60.74 8.99
C TYR A 62 -10.12 60.11 7.66
N GLN A 63 -11.36 60.34 7.21
CA GLN A 63 -11.84 59.82 5.92
C GLN A 63 -11.07 60.40 4.73
N ALA A 64 -10.71 61.69 4.78
CA ALA A 64 -9.87 62.29 3.74
C ALA A 64 -8.46 61.66 3.69
N LEU A 65 -7.85 61.42 4.85
CA LEU A 65 -6.55 60.76 4.95
C LEU A 65 -6.61 59.29 4.51
N SER A 66 -7.68 58.57 4.90
CA SER A 66 -7.85 57.16 4.55
C SER A 66 -8.01 56.96 3.04
N ALA A 67 -8.67 57.88 2.34
CA ALA A 67 -8.76 57.89 0.89
C ALA A 67 -7.39 58.10 0.23
N GLN A 68 -6.56 59.00 0.77
CA GLN A 68 -5.20 59.21 0.28
C GLN A 68 -4.31 57.98 0.51
N ALA A 69 -4.42 57.34 1.68
CA ALA A 69 -3.71 56.10 1.99
C ALA A 69 -4.14 54.95 1.08
N ALA A 70 -5.43 54.84 0.75
CA ALA A 70 -5.94 53.83 -0.19
C ALA A 70 -5.36 54.02 -1.60
N ALA A 71 -5.26 55.26 -2.08
CA ALA A 71 -4.65 55.56 -3.38
C ALA A 71 -3.16 55.20 -3.42
N PHE A 72 -2.41 55.53 -2.36
CA PHE A 72 -1.01 55.12 -2.22
C PHE A 72 -0.86 53.60 -2.19
N HIS A 73 -1.69 52.91 -1.40
CA HIS A 73 -1.70 51.45 -1.31
C HIS A 73 -1.92 50.79 -2.67
N GLN A 74 -2.87 51.29 -3.46
CA GLN A 74 -3.10 50.81 -4.83
C GLN A 74 -1.89 51.02 -5.75
N GLN A 75 -1.21 52.17 -5.64
CA GLN A 75 0.02 52.42 -6.40
C GLN A 75 1.15 51.46 -5.99
N PHE A 76 1.27 51.19 -4.69
CA PHE A 76 2.25 50.26 -4.15
C PHE A 76 2.03 48.82 -4.67
N VAL A 77 0.79 48.31 -4.60
CA VAL A 77 0.46 46.95 -5.11
C VAL A 77 0.71 46.83 -6.62
N ARG A 78 0.38 47.88 -7.40
CA ARG A 78 0.67 47.91 -8.84
C ARG A 78 2.16 47.90 -9.13
N ALA A 79 2.95 48.68 -8.40
CA ALA A 79 4.40 48.72 -8.54
C ALA A 79 5.04 47.36 -8.18
N LEU A 80 4.57 46.72 -7.11
CA LEU A 80 5.03 45.40 -6.67
C LEU A 80 4.75 44.32 -7.74
N SER A 81 3.54 44.32 -8.30
CA SER A 81 3.14 43.40 -9.37
C SER A 81 3.98 43.62 -10.65
N SER A 82 4.23 44.89 -11.01
CA SER A 82 5.08 45.23 -12.15
C SER A 82 6.54 44.80 -11.95
N ALA A 83 7.07 44.92 -10.73
CA ALA A 83 8.42 44.47 -10.40
C ALA A 83 8.54 42.95 -10.54
N ALA A 84 7.56 42.19 -10.02
CA ALA A 84 7.53 40.73 -10.14
C ALA A 84 7.57 40.27 -11.62
N GLY A 85 6.79 40.93 -12.49
CA GLY A 85 6.82 40.67 -13.93
C GLY A 85 8.14 41.02 -14.61
N SER A 86 8.81 42.09 -14.16
CA SER A 86 10.12 42.50 -14.71
C SER A 86 11.22 41.48 -14.38
N TYR A 87 11.20 40.91 -13.17
CA TYR A 87 12.10 39.82 -12.79
C TYR A 87 11.85 38.56 -13.64
N ALA A 88 10.59 38.20 -13.89
CA ALA A 88 10.23 37.08 -14.79
C ALA A 88 10.81 37.28 -16.20
N ALA A 89 10.61 38.48 -16.75
CA ALA A 89 11.06 38.80 -18.09
C ALA A 89 12.60 38.78 -18.18
N ALA A 90 13.29 39.25 -17.14
CA ALA A 90 14.75 39.20 -17.08
C ALA A 90 15.29 37.76 -17.05
N GLU A 91 14.67 36.86 -16.27
CA GLU A 91 15.05 35.44 -16.26
C GLU A 91 14.82 34.79 -17.63
N ALA A 92 13.65 35.02 -18.25
CA ALA A 92 13.34 34.49 -19.57
C ALA A 92 14.29 35.02 -20.67
N ALA A 93 14.63 36.32 -20.62
CA ALA A 93 15.55 36.96 -21.56
C ALA A 93 16.99 36.44 -21.42
N ASN A 94 17.39 36.02 -20.21
CA ASN A 94 18.71 35.43 -19.98
C ASN A 94 18.76 33.93 -20.31
N ALA A 95 17.65 33.19 -20.14
CA ALA A 95 17.59 31.76 -20.46
C ALA A 95 17.48 31.50 -21.98
N SER A 96 16.72 32.30 -22.71
CA SER A 96 16.39 32.04 -24.13
C SER A 96 17.62 32.02 -25.06
N PRO A 97 18.60 32.94 -24.96
CA PRO A 97 19.80 32.90 -25.78
C PRO A 97 20.67 31.67 -25.49
N MET A 98 20.74 31.23 -24.22
CA MET A 98 21.50 30.03 -23.86
C MET A 98 20.86 28.76 -24.44
N GLN A 99 19.53 28.67 -24.43
CA GLN A 99 18.83 27.55 -25.05
C GLN A 99 19.08 27.49 -26.56
N ALA A 100 19.02 28.64 -27.25
CA ALA A 100 19.30 28.69 -28.69
C ALA A 100 20.74 28.24 -29.02
N VAL A 101 21.72 28.60 -28.19
CA VAL A 101 23.10 28.13 -28.35
C VAL A 101 23.20 26.62 -28.12
N LEU A 102 22.54 26.08 -27.10
CA LEU A 102 22.51 24.63 -26.85
C LEU A 102 21.87 23.88 -28.01
N ASP A 103 20.79 24.39 -28.59
CA ASP A 103 20.12 23.76 -29.73
C ASP A 103 21.02 23.73 -30.98
N VAL A 104 21.78 24.81 -31.22
CA VAL A 104 22.78 24.85 -32.32
C VAL A 104 23.93 23.86 -32.08
N VAL A 105 24.42 23.76 -30.84
CA VAL A 105 25.52 22.86 -30.48
C VAL A 105 25.08 21.39 -30.50
N ASN A 106 23.87 21.10 -30.03
CA ASN A 106 23.35 19.74 -29.93
C ASN A 106 22.68 19.25 -31.20
N GLY A 107 22.17 20.14 -32.06
CA GLY A 107 21.42 19.80 -33.26
C GLY A 107 22.08 18.72 -34.13
N PRO A 108 23.38 18.85 -34.49
CA PRO A 108 24.06 17.86 -35.31
C PRO A 108 24.11 16.46 -34.68
N THR A 109 24.43 16.34 -33.38
CA THR A 109 24.52 15.03 -32.72
C THR A 109 23.15 14.48 -32.35
N GLN A 110 22.19 15.33 -32.04
CA GLN A 110 20.81 14.91 -31.80
C GLN A 110 20.22 14.29 -33.08
N LEU A 111 20.52 14.87 -34.25
CA LEU A 111 20.08 14.36 -35.54
C LEU A 111 20.80 13.05 -35.93
N LEU A 112 22.12 12.98 -35.73
CA LEU A 112 22.91 11.81 -36.17
C LEU A 112 22.88 10.64 -35.20
N LEU A 113 22.82 10.92 -33.89
CA LEU A 113 23.07 9.94 -32.82
C LEU A 113 21.91 9.84 -31.83
N GLY A 114 20.84 10.61 -32.01
CA GLY A 114 19.68 10.64 -31.11
C GLY A 114 19.99 11.17 -29.72
N ARG A 115 21.17 11.78 -29.52
CA ARG A 115 21.67 12.23 -28.22
C ARG A 115 22.33 13.62 -28.32
N PRO A 116 22.14 14.48 -27.31
CA PRO A 116 22.78 15.79 -27.30
C PRO A 116 24.28 15.63 -27.13
N LEU A 117 25.05 16.60 -27.60
CA LEU A 117 26.49 16.63 -27.39
C LEU A 117 26.78 17.05 -25.94
N ILE A 118 26.04 18.03 -25.45
CA ILE A 118 26.14 18.62 -24.12
C ILE A 118 24.73 18.79 -23.55
N GLY A 119 24.54 18.38 -22.30
CA GLY A 119 23.28 18.58 -21.57
C GLY A 119 22.92 17.37 -20.73
N ASP A 120 22.18 17.59 -19.66
CA ASP A 120 21.71 16.51 -18.79
C ASP A 120 20.56 15.74 -19.46
N GLY A 121 20.45 14.46 -19.12
CA GLY A 121 19.35 13.61 -19.56
C GLY A 121 18.04 13.99 -18.87
N ALA A 122 16.93 13.88 -19.59
CA ALA A 122 15.61 14.16 -19.02
C ALA A 122 15.24 13.14 -17.94
N ASN A 123 14.67 13.60 -16.82
CA ASN A 123 14.13 12.69 -15.81
C ASN A 123 12.93 11.92 -16.35
N GLY A 124 12.82 10.65 -16.01
CA GLY A 124 11.68 9.82 -16.37
C GLY A 124 10.41 10.24 -15.62
N GLY A 125 9.27 10.19 -16.31
CA GLY A 125 7.96 10.21 -15.65
C GLY A 125 7.71 8.95 -14.81
N PRO A 126 6.55 8.81 -14.13
CA PRO A 126 6.29 7.69 -13.23
C PRO A 126 6.58 6.31 -13.84
N GLY A 127 7.51 5.56 -13.24
CA GLY A 127 7.97 4.25 -13.73
C GLY A 127 8.77 4.26 -15.05
N GLN A 128 8.98 5.43 -15.66
CA GLN A 128 9.73 5.56 -16.91
C GLN A 128 11.22 5.78 -16.65
N ASN A 129 12.05 5.34 -17.59
CA ASN A 129 13.50 5.53 -17.50
C ASN A 129 13.88 7.00 -17.64
N GLY A 130 14.96 7.40 -16.98
CA GLY A 130 15.64 8.64 -17.28
C GLY A 130 16.35 8.54 -18.62
N GLY A 131 16.38 9.66 -19.35
CA GLY A 131 17.14 9.81 -20.59
C GLY A 131 18.65 9.86 -20.32
N ASP A 132 19.43 9.46 -21.31
CA ASP A 132 20.87 9.57 -21.25
C ASP A 132 21.33 11.03 -21.29
N GLY A 133 22.41 11.35 -20.57
CA GLY A 133 23.10 12.62 -20.67
C GLY A 133 23.84 12.79 -21.99
N GLY A 134 24.34 14.00 -22.22
CA GLY A 134 25.07 14.38 -23.41
C GLY A 134 26.35 13.56 -23.62
N LEU A 135 26.75 13.42 -24.88
CA LEU A 135 27.89 12.59 -25.27
C LEU A 135 29.21 13.05 -24.65
N LEU A 136 29.44 14.36 -24.54
CA LEU A 136 30.67 14.93 -23.98
C LEU A 136 30.50 15.35 -22.52
N TYR A 137 29.41 16.06 -22.23
CA TYR A 137 29.16 16.58 -20.90
C TYR A 137 27.68 16.52 -20.58
N GLY A 138 27.34 15.91 -19.45
CA GLY A 138 25.97 15.83 -18.97
C GLY A 138 25.75 14.62 -18.08
N ASN A 139 25.00 14.83 -17.02
CA ASN A 139 24.52 13.77 -16.14
C ASN A 139 23.38 13.00 -16.81
N GLY A 140 23.24 11.72 -16.47
CA GLY A 140 22.04 10.97 -16.82
C GLY A 140 20.82 11.43 -16.03
N GLY A 141 19.64 11.36 -16.65
CA GLY A 141 18.39 11.68 -15.98
C GLY A 141 18.00 10.62 -14.95
N ASN A 142 17.31 11.02 -13.88
CA ASN A 142 16.80 10.09 -12.89
C ASN A 142 15.65 9.26 -13.48
N GLY A 143 15.61 7.97 -13.17
CA GLY A 143 14.46 7.12 -13.43
C GLY A 143 13.29 7.52 -12.54
N GLY A 144 12.08 7.54 -13.11
CA GLY A 144 10.88 7.87 -12.36
C GLY A 144 10.43 6.74 -11.46
N SER A 145 10.06 7.09 -10.23
CA SER A 145 9.44 6.14 -9.30
C SER A 145 8.05 5.74 -9.76
N SER A 146 7.68 4.48 -9.53
CA SER A 146 6.33 3.98 -9.82
C SER A 146 5.52 3.84 -8.53
N SER A 147 4.23 4.16 -8.59
CA SER A 147 3.24 3.82 -7.56
C SER A 147 2.29 2.71 -8.02
N THR A 148 2.38 2.28 -9.27
CA THR A 148 1.50 1.25 -9.85
C THR A 148 1.93 -0.14 -9.38
N PRO A 149 1.02 -0.96 -8.83
CA PRO A 149 1.35 -2.32 -8.39
C PRO A 149 1.97 -3.15 -9.52
N GLY A 150 3.04 -3.88 -9.21
CA GLY A 150 3.77 -4.72 -10.16
C GLY A 150 4.64 -3.96 -11.18
N GLN A 151 4.56 -2.63 -11.24
CA GLN A 151 5.35 -1.84 -12.17
C GLN A 151 6.72 -1.48 -11.56
N PRO A 152 7.85 -1.89 -12.17
CA PRO A 152 9.18 -1.53 -11.68
C PRO A 152 9.45 -0.03 -11.77
N GLY A 153 10.41 0.41 -10.97
CA GLY A 153 10.95 1.77 -11.05
C GLY A 153 11.74 1.96 -12.34
N GLY A 154 11.72 3.17 -12.88
CA GLY A 154 12.49 3.51 -14.06
C GLY A 154 14.00 3.41 -13.82
N ARG A 155 14.77 3.00 -14.82
CA ARG A 155 16.24 3.05 -14.74
C ARG A 155 16.73 4.49 -14.81
N GLY A 156 17.81 4.80 -14.10
CA GLY A 156 18.56 6.03 -14.32
C GLY A 156 19.26 6.02 -15.68
N GLY A 157 19.31 7.17 -16.34
CA GLY A 157 20.02 7.34 -17.61
C GLY A 157 21.53 7.33 -17.42
N ALA A 158 22.27 6.94 -18.45
CA ALA A 158 23.73 6.95 -18.42
C ALA A 158 24.29 8.34 -18.77
N ALA A 159 25.42 8.71 -18.18
CA ALA A 159 26.22 9.85 -18.65
C ALA A 159 27.05 9.47 -19.90
N GLY A 160 27.57 10.47 -20.60
CA GLY A 160 28.49 10.30 -21.74
C GLY A 160 29.95 10.19 -21.31
N LEU A 161 30.78 11.15 -21.75
CA LEU A 161 32.20 11.20 -21.41
C LEU A 161 32.44 11.73 -19.98
N ILE A 162 31.81 12.86 -19.64
CA ILE A 162 31.88 13.49 -18.32
C ILE A 162 30.46 13.71 -17.79
N GLY A 163 30.17 13.20 -16.59
CA GLY A 163 28.88 13.37 -15.93
C GLY A 163 28.55 12.19 -15.02
N ASN A 164 27.65 12.38 -14.06
CA ASN A 164 27.20 11.32 -13.18
C ASN A 164 26.03 10.56 -13.80
N GLY A 165 25.91 9.27 -13.51
CA GLY A 165 24.74 8.50 -13.88
C GLY A 165 23.51 8.92 -13.07
N GLY A 166 22.33 8.83 -13.67
CA GLY A 166 21.07 9.15 -13.00
C GLY A 166 20.70 8.10 -11.95
N ALA A 167 19.99 8.49 -10.90
CA ALA A 167 19.47 7.52 -9.93
C ALA A 167 18.34 6.68 -10.53
N GLY A 168 18.22 5.42 -10.11
CA GLY A 168 17.07 4.58 -10.43
C GLY A 168 15.83 4.96 -9.60
N GLY A 169 14.66 4.87 -10.21
CA GLY A 169 13.38 5.13 -9.56
C GLY A 169 12.96 4.00 -8.61
N ALA A 170 12.12 4.31 -7.61
CA ALA A 170 11.57 3.29 -6.73
C ALA A 170 10.54 2.41 -7.46
N GLY A 171 10.50 1.13 -7.13
CA GLY A 171 9.51 0.18 -7.62
C GLY A 171 8.13 0.44 -7.02
N GLY A 172 7.09 0.25 -7.83
CA GLY A 172 5.72 0.21 -7.34
C GLY A 172 5.49 -1.01 -6.43
N PRO A 173 4.35 -1.10 -5.74
CA PRO A 173 4.09 -2.18 -4.80
C PRO A 173 4.32 -3.58 -5.41
N GLY A 174 5.13 -4.41 -4.75
CA GLY A 174 5.54 -5.75 -5.18
C GLY A 174 6.54 -5.79 -6.35
N ALA A 175 7.05 -4.63 -6.79
CA ALA A 175 7.90 -4.50 -7.96
C ALA A 175 9.32 -4.03 -7.60
N ASN A 176 10.28 -4.36 -8.46
CA ASN A 176 11.68 -4.03 -8.23
C ASN A 176 11.97 -2.54 -8.43
N GLY A 177 12.97 -2.04 -7.70
CA GLY A 177 13.55 -0.74 -7.95
C GLY A 177 14.33 -0.69 -9.26
N GLY A 178 14.38 0.49 -9.88
CA GLY A 178 15.13 0.73 -11.09
C GLY A 178 16.65 0.72 -10.83
N ALA A 179 17.44 0.27 -11.80
CA ALA A 179 18.89 0.35 -11.70
C ALA A 179 19.36 1.82 -11.83
N GLY A 180 20.43 2.17 -11.13
CA GLY A 180 21.14 3.43 -11.34
C GLY A 180 21.86 3.44 -12.68
N GLY A 181 21.96 4.60 -13.30
CA GLY A 181 22.66 4.81 -14.56
C GLY A 181 24.17 4.83 -14.38
N ASN A 182 24.91 4.51 -15.45
CA ASN A 182 26.37 4.56 -15.40
C ASN A 182 26.87 6.01 -15.40
N GLY A 183 27.92 6.28 -14.63
CA GLY A 183 28.70 7.49 -14.69
C GLY A 183 29.51 7.61 -15.98
N GLY A 184 30.07 8.80 -16.20
CA GLY A 184 30.77 9.16 -17.41
C GLY A 184 32.03 8.31 -17.60
N TRP A 185 32.34 7.99 -18.85
CA TRP A 185 33.48 7.12 -19.18
C TRP A 185 34.80 7.67 -18.65
N LEU A 186 35.03 8.99 -18.75
CA LEU A 186 36.25 9.64 -18.26
C LEU A 186 36.10 10.06 -16.80
N TYR A 187 35.02 10.76 -16.47
CA TYR A 187 34.79 11.28 -15.13
C TYR A 187 33.31 11.28 -14.77
N GLY A 188 32.99 10.64 -13.65
CA GLY A 188 31.65 10.66 -13.08
C GLY A 188 31.34 9.45 -12.24
N ASN A 189 30.49 9.65 -11.23
CA ASN A 189 30.00 8.60 -10.36
C ASN A 189 28.84 7.87 -11.01
N GLY A 190 28.69 6.59 -10.67
CA GLY A 190 27.48 5.83 -10.99
C GLY A 190 26.28 6.30 -10.17
N GLY A 191 25.10 6.21 -10.76
CA GLY A 191 23.84 6.57 -10.10
C GLY A 191 23.41 5.54 -9.05
N LEU A 192 22.66 5.97 -8.04
CA LEU A 192 22.14 5.06 -7.02
C LEU A 192 21.06 4.13 -7.60
N GLY A 193 20.97 2.91 -7.11
CA GLY A 193 19.85 2.02 -7.40
C GLY A 193 18.59 2.45 -6.64
N GLY A 194 17.41 2.30 -7.26
CA GLY A 194 16.13 2.59 -6.64
C GLY A 194 15.70 1.50 -5.67
N ASN A 195 14.89 1.83 -4.67
CA ASN A 195 14.37 0.84 -3.73
C ASN A 195 13.26 -0.01 -4.35
N GLY A 196 13.12 -1.27 -3.92
CA GLY A 196 11.96 -2.10 -4.25
C GLY A 196 10.67 -1.62 -3.59
N GLY A 197 9.51 -2.06 -4.09
CA GLY A 197 8.20 -1.77 -3.51
C GLY A 197 7.66 -2.91 -2.65
N ALA A 198 7.00 -2.59 -1.54
CA ALA A 198 6.49 -3.59 -0.59
C ALA A 198 5.41 -4.49 -1.22
N ALA A 199 5.32 -5.74 -0.77
CA ALA A 199 4.35 -6.71 -1.27
C ALA A 199 2.89 -6.26 -1.02
N THR A 200 2.00 -6.60 -1.95
CA THR A 200 0.56 -6.30 -1.85
C THR A 200 -0.33 -7.52 -1.69
N GLN A 201 0.19 -8.72 -1.98
CA GLN A 201 -0.57 -9.97 -1.91
C GLN A 201 -0.12 -10.80 -0.71
N ILE A 202 -1.07 -11.44 -0.01
CA ILE A 202 -0.80 -12.35 1.11
C ILE A 202 0.19 -13.44 0.66
N GLY A 203 1.24 -13.65 1.45
CA GLY A 203 2.35 -14.56 1.12
C GLY A 203 3.26 -14.10 -0.01
N GLY A 204 3.06 -12.87 -0.53
CA GLY A 204 3.86 -12.29 -1.60
C GLY A 204 5.17 -11.68 -1.10
N ASN A 205 6.20 -11.73 -1.93
CA ASN A 205 7.49 -11.11 -1.66
C ASN A 205 7.46 -9.61 -1.98
N GLY A 206 8.24 -8.83 -1.24
CA GLY A 206 8.54 -7.46 -1.62
C GLY A 206 9.46 -7.42 -2.84
N GLY A 207 9.45 -6.29 -3.54
CA GLY A 207 10.35 -6.07 -4.66
C GLY A 207 11.81 -5.96 -4.22
N ASN A 208 12.72 -6.39 -5.09
CA ASN A 208 14.15 -6.22 -4.88
C ASN A 208 14.57 -4.77 -5.10
N GLY A 209 15.63 -4.33 -4.42
CA GLY A 209 16.30 -3.08 -4.75
C GLY A 209 17.00 -3.17 -6.10
N GLY A 210 17.08 -2.03 -6.79
CA GLY A 210 17.82 -1.88 -8.04
C GLY A 210 19.32 -1.85 -7.81
N HIS A 211 20.09 -2.30 -8.79
CA HIS A 211 21.56 -2.18 -8.73
C HIS A 211 21.99 -0.72 -8.83
N GLY A 212 23.10 -0.36 -8.18
CA GLY A 212 23.77 0.90 -8.45
C GLY A 212 24.46 0.89 -9.81
N GLY A 213 24.68 2.07 -10.38
CA GLY A 213 25.38 2.27 -11.63
C GLY A 213 26.89 2.18 -11.47
N ASN A 214 27.59 1.86 -12.55
CA ASN A 214 29.05 1.80 -12.55
C ASN A 214 29.66 3.20 -12.76
N ALA A 215 30.88 3.43 -12.28
CA ALA A 215 31.70 4.57 -12.68
C ALA A 215 32.63 4.21 -13.84
N GLY A 216 33.12 5.23 -14.54
CA GLY A 216 34.16 5.10 -15.57
C GLY A 216 35.57 5.12 -15.01
N LEU A 217 36.49 5.81 -15.69
CA LEU A 217 37.90 5.89 -15.32
C LEU A 217 38.11 6.60 -13.98
N TRP A 218 37.38 7.70 -13.74
CA TRP A 218 37.43 8.46 -12.49
C TRP A 218 36.02 8.62 -11.91
N GLY A 219 35.82 8.09 -10.70
CA GLY A 219 34.54 8.18 -9.99
C GLY A 219 34.30 6.96 -9.11
N ASN A 220 33.22 7.00 -8.36
CA ASN A 220 32.75 5.91 -7.51
C ASN A 220 31.48 5.30 -8.09
N GLY A 221 31.35 3.97 -8.01
CA GLY A 221 30.10 3.31 -8.34
C GLY A 221 28.97 3.75 -7.41
N GLY A 222 27.73 3.67 -7.90
CA GLY A 222 26.55 3.93 -7.10
C GLY A 222 26.24 2.78 -6.16
N ALA A 223 25.68 3.09 -4.99
CA ALA A 223 25.15 2.07 -4.10
C ALA A 223 23.88 1.44 -4.70
N GLY A 224 23.65 0.16 -4.41
CA GLY A 224 22.39 -0.51 -4.71
C GLY A 224 21.24 0.00 -3.82
N GLY A 225 20.01 -0.12 -4.32
CA GLY A 225 18.80 0.16 -3.57
C GLY A 225 18.46 -0.95 -2.59
N ALA A 226 17.66 -0.61 -1.58
CA ALA A 226 17.15 -1.57 -0.61
C ALA A 226 16.00 -2.40 -1.20
N GLY A 227 15.93 -3.68 -0.83
CA GLY A 227 14.72 -4.49 -1.04
C GLY A 227 13.58 -4.07 -0.11
N ALA A 228 12.36 -4.48 -0.43
CA ALA A 228 11.17 -4.16 0.35
C ALA A 228 10.61 -5.37 1.12
N ALA A 229 9.77 -5.08 2.12
CA ALA A 229 9.15 -6.10 2.95
C ALA A 229 8.17 -6.99 2.16
N GLY A 230 8.16 -8.28 2.49
CA GLY A 230 7.12 -9.23 2.09
C GLY A 230 5.82 -9.04 2.86
N ALA A 231 4.74 -9.64 2.36
CA ALA A 231 3.45 -9.64 3.01
C ALA A 231 3.36 -10.77 4.05
N ALA A 232 2.43 -10.63 5.01
CA ALA A 232 2.12 -11.70 5.94
C ALA A 232 1.72 -12.99 5.19
N GLY A 233 2.15 -14.14 5.72
CA GLY A 233 1.76 -15.45 5.18
C GLY A 233 0.26 -15.71 5.29
N ALA A 234 -0.27 -16.61 4.45
CA ALA A 234 -1.65 -17.06 4.58
C ALA A 234 -1.85 -17.86 5.88
N ASN A 235 -3.02 -17.73 6.49
CA ASN A 235 -3.41 -18.58 7.61
C ASN A 235 -3.44 -20.05 7.16
N GLY A 236 -2.96 -20.95 8.02
CA GLY A 236 -3.06 -22.39 7.77
C GLY A 236 -4.52 -22.82 7.62
N GLN A 237 -4.85 -23.46 6.50
CA GLN A 237 -6.17 -24.06 6.33
C GLN A 237 -6.14 -25.48 6.87
N ASN A 238 -6.96 -25.74 7.90
CA ASN A 238 -7.16 -27.09 8.38
C ASN A 238 -7.99 -27.84 7.35
N PRO A 239 -7.52 -28.97 6.76
CA PRO A 239 -8.35 -29.75 5.86
C PRO A 239 -9.63 -30.13 6.60
N VAL A 240 -10.79 -29.98 5.95
CA VAL A 240 -12.04 -30.54 6.46
C VAL A 240 -11.92 -32.06 6.41
N SER A 241 -11.27 -32.67 7.40
CA SER A 241 -11.38 -34.12 7.59
C SER A 241 -12.87 -34.39 7.77
N HIS A 242 -13.44 -35.25 6.93
CA HIS A 242 -14.66 -35.94 7.31
C HIS A 242 -14.30 -36.65 8.62
N GLN A 243 -14.70 -36.08 9.76
CA GLN A 243 -14.49 -36.67 11.07
C GLN A 243 -15.42 -37.87 11.16
N VAL A 244 -15.04 -38.96 10.51
CA VAL A 244 -15.61 -40.26 10.82
C VAL A 244 -14.98 -40.63 12.17
N THR A 245 -15.73 -40.45 13.25
CA THR A 245 -15.26 -40.67 14.62
C THR A 245 -15.00 -42.14 14.90
N HIS A 246 -15.60 -43.04 14.12
CA HIS A 246 -15.32 -44.48 14.13
C HIS A 246 -15.51 -45.11 12.73
N ALA A 247 -14.89 -46.26 12.48
CA ALA A 247 -15.09 -47.03 11.25
C ALA A 247 -16.52 -47.59 11.16
N THR A 248 -16.92 -48.05 9.98
CA THR A 248 -18.28 -48.53 9.72
C THR A 248 -18.65 -49.72 10.60
N ASP A 249 -19.84 -49.64 11.21
CA ASP A 249 -20.37 -50.69 12.07
C ASP A 249 -20.79 -51.93 11.27
N GLY A 250 -20.79 -53.09 11.93
CA GLY A 250 -21.24 -54.35 11.37
C GLY A 250 -22.76 -54.36 11.19
N ALA A 251 -23.23 -55.04 10.15
CA ALA A 251 -24.66 -55.17 9.91
C ALA A 251 -25.31 -56.08 10.96
N ASP A 252 -26.46 -55.68 11.48
CA ASP A 252 -27.25 -56.52 12.37
C ASP A 252 -27.75 -57.78 11.65
N GLY A 253 -27.86 -58.87 12.39
CA GLY A 253 -28.48 -60.10 11.91
C GLY A 253 -29.99 -59.95 11.77
N THR A 254 -30.59 -60.76 10.91
CA THR A 254 -32.04 -60.79 10.66
C THR A 254 -32.64 -62.14 11.03
N THR A 255 -33.97 -62.23 11.12
CA THR A 255 -34.66 -63.53 11.19
C THR A 255 -34.55 -64.27 9.85
N GLY A 256 -34.07 -65.51 9.91
CA GLY A 256 -33.97 -66.43 8.78
C GLY A 256 -35.33 -67.04 8.39
N PRO A 257 -35.47 -67.60 7.18
CA PRO A 257 -36.72 -68.17 6.67
C PRO A 257 -37.15 -69.46 7.40
N ASP A 258 -36.23 -70.09 8.12
CA ASP A 258 -36.45 -71.23 9.02
C ASP A 258 -36.86 -70.79 10.43
N GLY A 259 -36.98 -69.48 10.69
CA GLY A 259 -37.35 -68.91 11.99
C GLY A 259 -36.15 -68.62 12.90
N ASN A 260 -34.95 -69.14 12.60
CA ASN A 260 -33.74 -68.89 13.38
C ASN A 260 -33.15 -67.51 13.08
N GLY A 261 -32.62 -66.84 14.09
CA GLY A 261 -31.86 -65.61 13.92
C GLY A 261 -30.53 -65.87 13.20
N THR A 262 -30.17 -64.97 12.28
CA THR A 262 -28.86 -65.01 11.61
C THR A 262 -27.83 -64.21 12.39
N ASP A 263 -26.57 -64.63 12.26
CA ASP A 263 -25.46 -63.97 12.93
C ASP A 263 -25.19 -62.59 12.31
N ALA A 264 -24.77 -61.66 13.16
CA ALA A 264 -24.45 -60.31 12.74
C ALA A 264 -23.03 -60.18 12.18
N GLY A 265 -22.84 -59.17 11.34
CA GLY A 265 -21.55 -58.78 10.81
C GLY A 265 -20.65 -58.15 11.87
N SER A 266 -19.34 -58.32 11.72
CA SER A 266 -18.35 -57.63 12.56
C SER A 266 -18.15 -56.19 12.10
N GLY A 267 -17.84 -55.31 13.04
CA GLY A 267 -17.46 -53.93 12.76
C GLY A 267 -16.14 -53.86 12.00
N SER A 268 -16.01 -52.84 11.14
CA SER A 268 -14.80 -52.66 10.35
C SER A 268 -13.66 -52.09 11.20
N ASN A 269 -12.42 -52.48 10.87
CA ASN A 269 -11.24 -51.89 11.48
C ASN A 269 -11.02 -50.48 10.93
N ALA A 270 -10.64 -49.55 11.79
CA ALA A 270 -10.18 -48.25 11.36
C ALA A 270 -8.74 -48.34 10.82
N VAL A 271 -8.53 -47.76 9.63
CA VAL A 271 -7.21 -47.70 8.97
C VAL A 271 -6.50 -46.36 9.20
N ASN A 272 -7.24 -45.34 9.67
CA ASN A 272 -6.71 -44.01 9.91
C ASN A 272 -6.36 -43.81 11.40
N PRO A 273 -5.20 -43.19 11.72
CA PRO A 273 -4.84 -42.86 13.09
C PRO A 273 -5.89 -41.98 13.77
N GLY A 274 -6.18 -42.26 15.05
CA GLY A 274 -7.15 -41.52 15.86
C GLY A 274 -8.63 -41.83 15.59
N VAL A 275 -8.96 -42.70 14.64
CA VAL A 275 -10.34 -43.13 14.36
C VAL A 275 -10.67 -44.42 15.12
N GLY A 276 -11.82 -44.46 15.79
CA GLY A 276 -12.27 -45.66 16.51
C GLY A 276 -12.64 -46.80 15.56
N GLY A 277 -12.61 -48.05 16.02
CA GLY A 277 -13.14 -49.18 15.24
C GLY A 277 -14.67 -49.15 15.20
N GLY A 278 -15.28 -49.76 14.17
CA GLY A 278 -16.74 -49.86 14.09
C GLY A 278 -17.28 -50.86 15.12
N ALA A 279 -18.47 -50.62 15.66
CA ALA A 279 -19.16 -51.58 16.50
C ALA A 279 -19.56 -52.83 15.70
N GLY A 280 -19.65 -53.98 16.35
CA GLY A 280 -20.26 -55.16 15.74
C GLY A 280 -21.78 -55.02 15.62
N GLY A 281 -22.41 -55.75 14.71
CA GLY A 281 -23.87 -55.77 14.63
C GLY A 281 -24.50 -56.59 15.76
N ILE A 282 -25.78 -56.35 16.04
CA ILE A 282 -26.60 -57.12 16.98
C ILE A 282 -27.11 -58.38 16.27
N GLY A 283 -26.99 -59.55 16.90
CA GLY A 283 -27.47 -60.81 16.33
C GLY A 283 -28.98 -60.81 16.10
N GLY A 284 -29.45 -61.50 15.04
CA GLY A 284 -30.86 -61.52 14.68
C GLY A 284 -31.72 -62.28 15.68
N ASP A 285 -32.95 -61.85 15.89
CA ASP A 285 -33.87 -62.56 16.79
C ASP A 285 -34.33 -63.89 16.18
N GLY A 286 -34.64 -64.87 17.04
CA GLY A 286 -35.33 -66.10 16.63
C GLY A 286 -36.84 -65.95 16.79
N THR A 287 -37.63 -66.35 15.79
CA THR A 287 -39.10 -66.31 15.83
C THR A 287 -39.70 -67.70 15.67
N ASN A 288 -40.54 -68.12 16.62
CA ASN A 288 -41.15 -69.45 16.59
C ASN A 288 -42.30 -69.51 15.57
N LEU A 289 -42.02 -70.08 14.40
CA LEU A 289 -42.97 -70.29 13.30
C LEU A 289 -43.61 -71.70 13.30
N GLY A 290 -43.67 -72.36 14.47
CA GLY A 290 -44.22 -73.72 14.63
C GLY A 290 -43.14 -74.82 14.77
N GLN A 291 -41.92 -74.45 15.17
CA GLN A 291 -40.78 -75.35 15.37
C GLN A 291 -40.39 -75.37 16.86
N THR A 292 -39.88 -76.51 17.37
CA THR A 292 -39.64 -76.68 18.81
C THR A 292 -38.31 -76.10 19.30
N ASP A 293 -37.34 -75.90 18.40
CA ASP A 293 -36.02 -75.36 18.72
C ASP A 293 -35.70 -74.18 17.80
N VAL A 294 -35.92 -72.95 18.28
CA VAL A 294 -35.56 -71.73 17.54
C VAL A 294 -34.48 -70.98 18.32
N SER A 295 -33.41 -70.61 17.62
CA SER A 295 -32.25 -69.94 18.18
C SER A 295 -32.15 -68.49 17.69
N GLY A 296 -31.65 -67.59 18.54
CA GLY A 296 -31.19 -66.27 18.11
C GLY A 296 -29.81 -66.36 17.44
N GLY A 297 -29.49 -65.38 16.61
CA GLY A 297 -28.19 -65.22 15.97
C GLY A 297 -27.17 -64.58 16.92
N LEU A 298 -25.89 -64.82 16.66
CA LEU A 298 -24.80 -64.28 17.45
C LEU A 298 -24.52 -62.81 17.11
N GLY A 299 -24.10 -62.04 18.10
CA GLY A 299 -23.62 -60.67 17.91
C GLY A 299 -22.26 -60.63 17.20
N GLY A 300 -22.04 -59.55 16.47
CA GLY A 300 -20.79 -59.28 15.77
C GLY A 300 -19.71 -58.76 16.72
N ALA A 301 -18.45 -59.06 16.41
CA ALA A 301 -17.31 -58.48 17.09
C ALA A 301 -17.12 -57.01 16.65
N GLY A 302 -16.63 -56.17 17.56
CA GLY A 302 -16.19 -54.81 17.21
C GLY A 302 -14.88 -54.84 16.42
N GLY A 303 -14.70 -53.86 15.53
CA GLY A 303 -13.46 -53.67 14.78
C GLY A 303 -12.37 -53.02 15.64
N ASN A 304 -11.12 -53.20 15.25
CA ASN A 304 -9.98 -52.54 15.90
C ASN A 304 -9.94 -51.04 15.55
N GLY A 305 -9.56 -50.21 16.51
CA GLY A 305 -9.26 -48.80 16.26
C GLY A 305 -7.98 -48.65 15.43
N GLY A 306 -7.87 -47.52 14.72
CA GLY A 306 -6.61 -47.13 14.11
C GLY A 306 -5.59 -46.74 15.19
N ALA A 307 -4.34 -46.47 14.81
CA ALA A 307 -3.31 -46.09 15.77
C ALA A 307 -3.76 -44.89 16.64
N GLY A 308 -3.91 -45.09 17.95
CA GLY A 308 -4.40 -44.09 18.91
C GLY A 308 -5.92 -43.96 19.02
N GLY A 309 -6.71 -44.70 18.23
CA GLY A 309 -8.17 -44.79 18.34
C GLY A 309 -8.63 -45.98 19.18
N GLY A 310 -9.77 -45.84 19.87
CA GLY A 310 -10.38 -46.94 20.64
C GLY A 310 -10.93 -48.06 19.75
N GLY A 311 -10.94 -49.29 20.24
CA GLY A 311 -11.64 -50.39 19.56
C GLY A 311 -13.16 -50.19 19.55
N GLY A 312 -13.84 -50.74 18.55
CA GLY A 312 -15.29 -50.79 18.48
C GLY A 312 -15.86 -51.76 19.50
N THR A 313 -17.09 -51.50 19.94
CA THR A 313 -17.78 -52.38 20.89
C THR A 313 -18.29 -53.64 20.18
N GLY A 314 -18.01 -54.81 20.75
CA GLY A 314 -18.60 -56.07 20.29
C GLY A 314 -19.84 -56.43 21.12
N PHE A 315 -20.77 -57.16 20.53
CA PHE A 315 -21.92 -57.71 21.25
C PHE A 315 -21.68 -59.21 21.50
N ASN A 316 -21.78 -59.64 22.76
CA ASN A 316 -21.44 -61.01 23.15
C ASN A 316 -22.52 -62.00 22.64
N PRO A 317 -22.16 -63.23 22.23
CA PRO A 317 -23.11 -64.31 21.97
C PRO A 317 -24.07 -64.50 23.16
N GLY A 318 -25.34 -64.11 23.00
CA GLY A 318 -26.41 -64.53 23.90
C GLY A 318 -26.58 -66.05 23.82
N ALA A 319 -26.97 -66.69 24.91
CA ALA A 319 -27.40 -68.09 24.84
C ALA A 319 -28.65 -68.18 23.93
N PRO A 320 -28.89 -69.32 23.25
CA PRO A 320 -30.00 -69.44 22.30
C PRO A 320 -31.33 -69.06 22.96
N GLY A 321 -31.94 -67.95 22.49
CA GLY A 321 -33.26 -67.49 22.93
C GLY A 321 -33.32 -66.12 23.60
N ASP A 322 -32.20 -65.48 23.96
CA ASP A 322 -32.20 -64.10 24.49
C ASP A 322 -31.39 -63.14 23.59
N PRO A 323 -31.88 -61.92 23.29
CA PRO A 323 -31.13 -60.93 22.52
C PRO A 323 -29.80 -60.58 23.20
N GLY A 324 -28.72 -60.51 22.41
CA GLY A 324 -27.36 -60.28 22.92
C GLY A 324 -27.26 -59.01 23.78
N THR A 325 -26.76 -59.15 25.01
CA THR A 325 -26.49 -58.01 25.89
C THR A 325 -25.06 -57.48 25.69
N GLN A 326 -24.85 -56.18 25.92
CA GLN A 326 -23.57 -55.49 25.68
C GLN A 326 -22.39 -56.18 26.39
N GLY A 327 -21.41 -56.65 25.63
CA GLY A 327 -20.22 -57.36 26.10
C GLY A 327 -18.98 -56.46 26.15
N ALA A 328 -18.10 -56.70 27.14
CA ALA A 328 -16.99 -55.83 27.52
C ALA A 328 -16.03 -55.42 26.38
N THR A 329 -15.57 -54.17 26.49
CA THR A 329 -14.63 -53.47 25.61
C THR A 329 -13.34 -54.26 25.36
N GLY A 330 -12.96 -54.41 24.09
CA GLY A 330 -11.66 -54.97 23.68
C GLY A 330 -10.50 -54.19 24.31
N ALA A 331 -9.68 -54.88 25.10
CA ALA A 331 -8.60 -54.30 25.88
C ALA A 331 -7.34 -54.03 25.04
N ASN A 332 -6.65 -52.96 25.44
CA ASN A 332 -5.23 -52.63 25.26
C ASN A 332 -4.81 -51.72 24.10
N GLY A 333 -5.20 -50.45 24.22
CA GLY A 333 -4.27 -49.36 23.95
C GLY A 333 -3.22 -49.28 25.06
N GLN A 334 -2.14 -50.05 24.95
CA GLN A 334 -0.90 -49.75 25.65
C GLN A 334 0.29 -50.01 24.73
N HIS A 335 0.79 -48.94 24.12
CA HIS A 335 2.22 -48.64 24.10
C HIS A 335 2.37 -47.15 23.80
N GLY A 336 2.53 -46.38 24.88
CA GLY A 336 3.09 -45.04 24.82
C GLY A 336 4.59 -45.11 24.50
N LEU A 337 5.03 -44.14 23.69
CA LEU A 337 6.28 -43.39 23.79
C LEU A 337 7.52 -44.15 24.31
N ASN A 338 8.46 -44.45 23.42
CA ASN A 338 9.89 -44.12 23.54
C ASN A 338 10.65 -44.59 22.28
N GLY A 339 11.30 -43.65 21.60
CA GLY A 339 12.09 -43.83 20.38
C GLY A 339 12.17 -42.54 19.59
#